data_AF-A0A429FR32-F1
#
_entry.id   AF-A0A429FR32-F1
#
_cell.length_a   1.000
_cell.length_b   1.000
_cell.length_c   1.000
_cell.angle_alpha   90.00
_cell.angle_beta   90.00
_cell.angle_gamma   90.00
#
_symmetry.space_group_name_H-M   'P 1'
#
loop_
_entity.id
_entity.type
_entity.pdbx_description
1 polymer ?
#
loop_
_entity_poly.entity_id
_entity_poly.type
_entity_poly.pdbx_seq_one_letter_code
_entity_poly.pdbx_strand_id
1 'polypeptide(L)'
;MQTDSTSALKPRSLRAVREAKGLSLRTAAARSGIDPGHLSKVERGEKQLSLEALYRLALVIDLDDLAGHLKPLLSEESGVGSEVQSEPAA
;
A
#
# COMPACT_ATOMS: atom_id res chain seq x y z
N MET A 1 20.77 15.86 8.30
CA MET A 1 20.10 16.38 7.10
C MET A 1 18.75 16.93 7.55
N GLN A 2 18.52 18.23 7.38
CA GLN A 2 17.30 18.92 7.83
C GLN A 2 16.13 18.56 6.90
N THR A 3 15.11 17.90 7.42
CA THR A 3 13.77 17.86 6.78
C THR A 3 12.92 18.98 7.39
N ASP A 4 13.40 20.22 7.29
CA ASP A 4 12.63 21.40 7.63
C ASP A 4 12.00 21.93 6.33
N SER A 5 10.72 21.61 6.12
CA SER A 5 9.69 22.45 5.46
C SER A 5 8.50 21.61 4.98
N THR A 6 7.74 21.03 5.90
CA THR A 6 6.36 20.61 5.62
C THR A 6 5.44 21.48 6.46
N SER A 7 5.36 22.77 6.12
CA SER A 7 4.46 23.70 6.79
C SER A 7 3.00 23.26 6.54
N ALA A 8 2.32 22.87 7.62
CA ALA A 8 0.87 22.72 7.76
C ALA A 8 0.12 21.75 6.82
N LEU A 9 0.76 20.70 6.28
CA LEU A 9 -0.01 19.57 5.74
C LEU A 9 -0.62 18.79 6.90
N LYS A 10 -1.90 19.01 7.17
CA LYS A 10 -2.69 18.08 7.98
C LYS A 10 -2.60 16.71 7.29
N PRO A 11 -1.97 15.68 7.89
CA PRO A 11 -1.76 14.42 7.20
C PRO A 11 -3.12 13.86 6.81
N ARG A 12 -3.35 13.72 5.50
CA ARG A 12 -4.60 13.15 5.01
C ARG A 12 -4.47 11.64 5.20
N SER A 13 -5.32 11.08 6.06
CA SER A 13 -5.31 9.64 6.30
C SER A 13 -5.61 8.90 5.01
N LEU A 14 -5.07 7.69 4.87
CA LEU A 14 -5.35 6.83 3.72
C LEU A 14 -6.87 6.63 3.53
N ARG A 15 -7.60 6.52 4.64
CA ARG A 15 -9.07 6.51 4.68
C ARG A 15 -9.69 7.75 4.03
N ALA A 16 -9.22 8.94 4.37
CA ALA A 16 -9.75 10.18 3.81
C ALA A 16 -9.48 10.32 2.30
N VAL A 17 -8.34 9.80 1.81
CA VAL A 17 -8.06 9.74 0.37
C VAL A 17 -9.02 8.77 -0.31
N ARG A 18 -9.18 7.56 0.22
CA ARG A 18 -10.12 6.56 -0.30
C ARG A 18 -11.56 7.09 -0.34
N GLU A 19 -12.03 7.72 0.74
CA GLU A 19 -13.39 8.27 0.83
C GLU A 19 -13.59 9.44 -0.13
N ALA A 20 -12.59 10.29 -0.34
CA ALA A 20 -12.65 11.35 -1.35
C ALA A 20 -12.79 10.81 -2.78
N LYS A 21 -12.37 9.57 -3.04
CA LYS A 21 -12.59 8.84 -4.30
C LYS A 21 -13.94 8.12 -4.38
N GLY A 22 -14.79 8.25 -3.36
CA GLY A 22 -16.09 7.57 -3.30
C GLY A 22 -15.97 6.04 -3.16
N LEU A 23 -14.80 5.52 -2.79
CA LEU A 23 -14.57 4.09 -2.69
C LEU A 23 -14.89 3.59 -1.28
N SER A 24 -15.67 2.51 -1.20
CA SER A 24 -15.83 1.77 0.05
C SER A 24 -14.53 1.04 0.40
N LEU A 25 -14.32 0.75 1.69
CA LEU A 25 -13.19 -0.06 2.15
C LEU A 25 -13.10 -1.39 1.39
N ARG A 26 -14.23 -2.10 1.26
CA ARG A 26 -14.31 -3.39 0.56
C ARG A 26 -13.98 -3.26 -0.92
N THR A 27 -14.46 -2.22 -1.58
CA THR A 27 -14.18 -1.98 -3.01
C THR A 27 -12.70 -1.69 -3.24
N ALA A 28 -12.09 -0.84 -2.43
CA ALA A 28 -10.67 -0.54 -2.54
C ALA A 28 -9.81 -1.77 -2.24
N ALA A 29 -10.14 -2.51 -1.18
CA ALA A 29 -9.48 -3.75 -0.81
C ALA A 29 -9.53 -4.79 -1.94
N ALA A 30 -10.72 -5.05 -2.50
CA ALA A 30 -10.90 -5.99 -3.59
C ALA A 30 -10.11 -5.58 -4.84
N ARG A 31 -10.16 -4.30 -5.25
CA ARG A 31 -9.42 -3.80 -6.42
C ARG A 31 -7.91 -3.82 -6.25
N SER A 32 -7.42 -3.68 -5.03
CA SER A 32 -5.98 -3.70 -4.70
C SER A 32 -5.44 -5.10 -4.36
N GLY A 33 -6.31 -6.11 -4.31
CA GLY A 33 -5.93 -7.46 -3.87
C GLY A 33 -5.50 -7.52 -2.41
N ILE A 34 -6.10 -6.69 -1.55
CA ILE A 34 -5.83 -6.63 -0.11
C ILE A 34 -7.06 -7.18 0.63
N ASP A 35 -6.85 -7.93 1.71
CA ASP A 35 -7.94 -8.32 2.61
C ASP A 35 -8.59 -7.06 3.24
N PRO A 36 -9.94 -6.92 3.27
CA PRO A 36 -10.60 -5.76 3.85
C PRO A 36 -10.25 -5.50 5.32
N GLY A 37 -10.04 -6.55 6.12
CA GLY A 37 -9.59 -6.43 7.51
C GLY A 37 -8.15 -5.93 7.60
N HIS A 38 -7.28 -6.38 6.71
CA HIS A 38 -5.91 -5.89 6.58
C HIS A 38 -5.89 -4.41 6.19
N LEU A 39 -6.63 -4.01 5.15
CA LEU A 39 -6.74 -2.60 4.74
C LEU A 39 -7.31 -1.73 5.88
N SER A 40 -8.26 -2.25 6.65
CA SER A 40 -8.82 -1.57 7.82
C SER A 40 -7.76 -1.28 8.89
N LYS A 41 -6.90 -2.26 9.20
CA LYS A 41 -5.79 -2.11 10.14
C LYS A 41 -4.75 -1.11 9.63
N VAL A 42 -4.47 -1.13 8.33
CA VAL A 42 -3.58 -0.15 7.66
C VAL A 42 -4.12 1.27 7.77
N GLU A 43 -5.42 1.49 7.53
CA GLU A 43 -6.05 2.81 7.66
C GLU A 43 -6.01 3.38 9.08
N ARG A 44 -5.91 2.51 10.10
CA ARG A 44 -5.73 2.89 11.50
C ARG A 44 -4.25 2.97 11.94
N GLY A 45 -3.31 2.64 11.05
CA GLY A 45 -1.87 2.63 11.36
C GLY A 45 -1.40 1.42 12.17
N GLU A 46 -2.22 0.37 12.28
CA GLU A 46 -1.90 -0.85 13.06
C GLU A 46 -1.07 -1.88 12.27
N LYS A 47 -1.05 -1.76 10.94
CA LYS A 47 -0.33 -2.65 10.02
C LYS A 47 0.29 -1.88 8.87
N GLN A 48 1.36 -2.42 8.31
CA GLN A 48 2.02 -1.91 7.11
C GLN A 48 1.68 -2.78 5.91
N LEU A 49 1.66 -2.18 4.73
CA LEU A 49 1.54 -2.90 3.45
C LEU A 49 2.92 -3.30 2.94
N SER A 50 2.99 -4.39 2.18
CA SER A 50 4.15 -4.63 1.32
C SER A 50 4.24 -3.53 0.26
N LEU A 51 5.43 -3.34 -0.30
CA LEU A 51 5.66 -2.37 -1.36
C LEU A 51 4.72 -2.61 -2.56
N GLU A 52 4.56 -3.86 -2.95
CA GLU A 52 3.66 -4.27 -4.03
C GLU A 52 2.19 -3.97 -3.72
N ALA A 53 1.72 -4.28 -2.50
CA ALA A 53 0.35 -3.97 -2.09
C ALA A 53 0.10 -2.47 -1.98
N LEU A 54 1.09 -1.70 -1.51
CA LEU A 54 1.02 -0.24 -1.46
C LEU A 54 0.91 0.35 -2.87
N TYR A 55 1.69 -0.15 -3.83
CA TYR A 55 1.62 0.27 -5.22
C TYR A 55 0.25 -0.02 -5.83
N ARG A 56 -0.27 -1.25 -5.69
CA ARG A 56 -1.61 -1.61 -6.17
C ARG A 56 -2.70 -0.73 -5.55
N LEU A 57 -2.59 -0.46 -4.25
CA LEU A 57 -3.53 0.43 -3.58
C LEU A 57 -3.44 1.86 -4.10
N ALA A 58 -2.23 2.40 -4.29
CA ALA A 58 -2.02 3.76 -4.82
C ALA A 58 -2.71 3.95 -6.17
N LEU A 59 -2.62 2.97 -7.08
CA LEU A 59 -3.34 2.99 -8.36
C LEU A 59 -4.87 2.99 -8.20
N VAL A 60 -5.40 2.31 -7.18
CA VAL A 60 -6.85 2.19 -6.94
C VAL A 60 -7.45 3.47 -6.39
N ILE A 61 -6.68 4.25 -5.62
CA ILE A 61 -7.12 5.51 -5.00
C ILE A 61 -6.59 6.75 -5.73
N ASP A 62 -6.13 6.58 -6.98
CA ASP A 62 -5.52 7.57 -7.88
C ASP A 62 -4.45 8.45 -7.20
N LEU A 63 -3.50 7.81 -6.52
CA LEU A 63 -2.26 8.45 -6.08
C LEU A 63 -1.17 8.15 -7.10
N ASP A 64 -1.34 8.68 -8.31
CA ASP A 64 -0.46 8.40 -9.45
C ASP A 64 0.99 8.81 -9.21
N ASP A 65 1.22 9.95 -8.55
CA ASP A 65 2.56 10.41 -8.18
C ASP A 65 3.24 9.41 -7.24
N LEU A 66 2.51 8.92 -6.23
CA LEU A 66 3.02 7.90 -5.31
C LEU A 66 3.30 6.60 -6.07
N ALA A 67 2.39 6.15 -6.93
CA ALA A 67 2.59 4.96 -7.74
C ALA A 67 3.82 5.09 -8.65
N GLY A 68 4.05 6.28 -9.23
CA GLY A 68 5.22 6.62 -10.02
C GLY A 68 6.53 6.51 -9.23
N HIS A 69 6.53 6.93 -7.96
CA HIS A 69 7.69 6.79 -7.07
C HIS A 69 7.93 5.35 -6.60
N LEU A 70 6.88 4.54 -6.47
CA LEU A 70 7.00 3.14 -6.04
C LEU A 70 7.40 2.21 -7.20
N LYS A 71 7.04 2.54 -8.43
CA LYS A 71 7.30 1.71 -9.62
C LYS A 71 8.77 1.30 -9.81
N PRO A 72 9.77 2.19 -9.66
CA PRO A 72 11.18 1.80 -9.74
C PRO A 72 11.55 0.74 -8.70
N LEU A 73 11.01 0.85 -7.48
CA LEU A 73 11.34 -0.03 -6.36
C LEU A 73 10.80 -1.47 -6.55
N LEU A 74 9.77 -1.64 -7.39
CA LEU A 74 9.24 -2.97 -7.74
C LEU A 74 10.11 -3.69 -8.78
N SER A 75 10.91 -2.95 -9.55
CA SER A 75 11.74 -3.50 -10.63
C SER A 75 13.07 -4.06 -10.11
N GLU A 76 13.48 -3.66 -8.91
CA GLU A 76 14.72 -4.09 -8.25
C GLU A 76 14.58 -5.45 -7.54
N GLU A 77 13.37 -5.97 -7.37
CA GLU A 77 13.07 -7.28 -6.75
C GLU A 77 13.18 -8.45 -7.75
N SER A 78 14.03 -8.36 -8.78
CA SER A 78 14.31 -9.49 -9.69
C SER A 78 15.35 -10.46 -9.12
N GLY A 79 15.52 -10.53 -7.80
CA GLY A 79 16.64 -11.28 -7.21
C GLY A 79 16.54 -11.69 -5.74
N VAL A 80 15.37 -11.99 -5.17
CA VAL A 80 15.31 -12.77 -3.90
C VAL A 80 14.12 -13.73 -3.90
N GLY A 81 14.44 -15.02 -4.11
CA GLY A 81 13.94 -16.13 -3.29
C GLY A 81 12.45 -16.41 -3.22
N SER A 82 11.90 -17.04 -4.28
CA SER A 82 10.80 -18.00 -4.11
C SER A 82 11.35 -19.25 -3.41
N GLU A 83 11.57 -19.18 -2.10
CA GLU A 83 11.79 -20.37 -1.28
C GLU A 83 10.42 -20.96 -0.95
N VAL A 84 9.96 -21.81 -1.86
CA VAL A 84 8.89 -22.78 -1.64
C VAL A 84 9.27 -23.63 -0.44
N GLN A 85 8.68 -23.33 0.72
CA GLN A 85 8.68 -24.25 1.86
C GLN A 85 7.89 -25.49 1.46
N SER A 86 8.63 -26.43 0.90
CA SER A 86 8.24 -27.82 0.71
C SER A 86 8.64 -28.50 2.02
N GLU A 87 7.75 -28.53 3.01
CA GLU A 87 7.90 -29.47 4.13
C GLU A 87 7.46 -30.85 3.62
N PRO A 88 8.35 -31.88 3.64
CA PRO A 88 7.89 -33.26 3.49
C PRO A 88 7.38 -33.75 4.84
N ALA A 89 6.19 -34.34 4.83
CA ALA A 89 5.64 -35.10 5.93
C ALA A 89 6.52 -36.32 6.25
N ALA A 90 6.87 -36.48 7.53
CA ALA A 90 7.40 -37.71 8.12
C ALA A 90 6.50 -38.10 9.30
#